data_AF-A0A3C1DJ13-F1
#
_entry.id   AF-A0A3C1DJ13-F1
#
_cell.length_a   1.000
_cell.length_b   1.000
_cell.length_c   1.000
_cell.angle_alpha   90.00
_cell.angle_beta   90.00
_cell.angle_gamma   90.00
#
_symmetry.space_group_name_H-M   'P 1'
#
loop_
_entity.id
_entity.type
_entity.pdbx_description
1 polymer ?
#
loop_
_entity_poly.entity_id
_entity_poly.type
_entity_poly.pdbx_seq_one_letter_code
_entity_poly.pdbx_strand_id
1 'polypeptide(L)'
;MDYEDLPYDELRDKAFDLAEKRHDVGFFLDLFNHTPAMQDASTEGGSLGEIGGTIIELVRGARETFGEQQVGDMKPLFVANYATYLREHSDS
;
A
#
# COMPACT_ATOMS: atom_id res chain seq x y z
N MET A 1 18.87 -4.63 -6.72
CA MET A 1 18.74 -3.42 -5.88
C MET A 1 18.24 -3.89 -4.52
N ASP A 2 18.81 -3.41 -3.43
CA ASP A 2 18.28 -3.72 -2.10
C ASP A 2 17.23 -2.66 -1.75
N TYR A 3 15.96 -3.04 -1.79
CA TYR A 3 14.84 -2.12 -1.57
C TYR A 3 14.65 -1.81 -0.08
N GLU A 4 15.15 -2.67 0.81
CA GLU A 4 14.96 -2.56 2.26
C GLU A 4 15.84 -1.46 2.88
N ASP A 5 16.89 -1.03 2.17
CA ASP A 5 17.74 0.10 2.52
C ASP A 5 17.13 1.48 2.17
N LEU A 6 16.03 1.52 1.42
CA LEU A 6 15.39 2.77 1.04
C LEU A 6 14.64 3.41 2.22
N PRO A 7 14.57 4.76 2.28
CA PRO A 7 13.65 5.44 3.18
C PRO A 7 12.22 4.94 2.98
N TYR A 8 11.46 4.78 4.06
CA TYR A 8 10.13 4.16 4.00
C TYR A 8 9.19 4.87 3.02
N ASP A 9 9.10 6.20 3.07
CA ASP A 9 8.24 6.96 2.16
C ASP A 9 8.67 6.80 0.70
N GLU A 10 9.99 6.76 0.44
CA GLU A 10 10.51 6.51 -0.91
C GLU A 10 10.17 5.10 -1.39
N LEU A 11 10.30 4.09 -0.51
CA LEU A 11 9.97 2.71 -0.81
C LEU A 11 8.47 2.53 -1.10
N ARG A 12 7.60 3.11 -0.26
CA ARG A 12 6.15 3.15 -0.46
C ARG A 12 5.82 3.81 -1.79
N ASP A 13 6.38 4.98 -2.04
CA ASP A 13 6.06 5.77 -3.23
C ASP A 13 6.45 5.03 -4.51
N LYS A 14 7.61 4.37 -4.53
CA LYS A 14 8.01 3.50 -5.64
C LYS A 14 7.04 2.34 -5.86
N ALA A 15 6.63 1.64 -4.80
CA ALA A 15 5.70 0.53 -4.90
C ALA A 15 4.34 0.99 -5.43
N PHE A 16 3.85 2.13 -4.94
CA PHE A 16 2.55 2.68 -5.33
C PHE A 16 2.56 3.21 -6.76
N ASP A 17 3.63 3.89 -7.18
CA ASP A 17 3.81 4.33 -8.57
C ASP A 17 3.82 3.13 -9.53
N LEU A 18 4.47 2.04 -9.15
CA LEU A 18 4.52 0.83 -9.96
C LEU A 18 3.14 0.15 -10.04
N ALA A 19 2.45 0.00 -8.91
CA ALA A 19 1.11 -0.55 -8.85
C ALA A 19 0.09 0.30 -9.63
N GLU A 20 0.18 1.63 -9.53
CA GLU A 20 -0.65 2.57 -10.29
C GLU A 20 -0.45 2.38 -11.80
N LYS A 21 0.81 2.38 -12.27
CA LYS A 21 1.13 2.17 -13.70
C LYS A 21 0.63 0.83 -14.23
N ARG A 22 0.64 -0.20 -13.38
CA ARG A 22 0.16 -1.55 -13.70
C ARG A 22 -1.35 -1.71 -13.57
N HIS A 23 -2.05 -0.68 -13.09
CA HIS A 23 -3.46 -0.73 -12.73
C HIS A 23 -3.78 -1.84 -11.71
N ASP A 24 -2.83 -2.14 -10.83
CA ASP A 24 -2.87 -3.25 -9.90
C ASP A 24 -3.66 -2.88 -8.64
N VAL A 25 -4.98 -2.86 -8.78
CA VAL A 25 -5.91 -2.61 -7.66
C VAL A 25 -5.79 -3.70 -6.59
N GLY A 26 -5.38 -4.92 -6.97
CA GLY A 26 -5.21 -6.04 -6.06
C GLY A 26 -4.16 -5.78 -4.98
N PHE A 27 -3.02 -5.19 -5.37
CA PHE A 27 -1.99 -4.76 -4.43
C PHE A 27 -2.54 -3.85 -3.32
N PHE A 28 -3.34 -2.85 -3.68
CA PHE A 28 -3.90 -1.92 -2.69
C PHE A 28 -4.92 -2.62 -1.79
N LEU A 29 -5.81 -3.43 -2.34
CA LEU A 29 -6.79 -4.19 -1.55
C LEU A 29 -6.11 -5.14 -0.55
N ASP A 30 -5.03 -5.80 -0.96
CA ASP A 30 -4.23 -6.67 -0.10
C ASP A 30 -3.61 -5.87 1.06
N LEU A 31 -2.96 -4.74 0.75
CA LEU A 31 -2.36 -3.85 1.74
C LEU A 31 -3.36 -3.37 2.79
N PHE A 32 -4.54 -3.01 2.32
CA PHE A 32 -5.70 -2.60 3.11
C PHE A 32 -6.21 -3.74 4.01
N ASN A 33 -6.40 -4.95 3.48
CA ASN A 33 -6.83 -6.12 4.26
C ASN A 33 -5.83 -6.56 5.33
N HIS A 34 -4.54 -6.30 5.12
CA HIS A 34 -3.47 -6.68 6.03
C HIS A 34 -3.21 -5.63 7.13
N THR A 35 -4.01 -4.55 7.17
CA THR A 35 -3.90 -3.50 8.17
C THR A 35 -4.97 -3.66 9.26
N PRO A 36 -4.60 -3.81 10.54
CA PRO A 36 -5.54 -4.01 11.66
C PRO A 36 -6.65 -2.94 11.73
N ALA A 37 -6.30 -1.68 11.45
CA ALA A 37 -7.24 -0.56 11.42
C ALA A 37 -8.40 -0.79 10.43
N MET A 38 -8.16 -1.58 9.38
CA MET A 38 -9.17 -1.88 8.37
C MET A 38 -9.93 -3.17 8.65
N GLN A 39 -9.35 -4.11 9.41
CA GLN A 39 -10.09 -5.26 9.95
C GLN A 39 -11.17 -4.78 10.94
N ASP A 40 -10.86 -3.75 11.75
CA ASP A 40 -11.84 -3.09 12.62
C ASP A 40 -12.90 -2.31 11.82
N ALA A 41 -12.50 -1.48 10.84
CA ALA A 41 -13.43 -0.72 10.01
C ALA A 41 -14.34 -1.59 9.11
N SER A 42 -13.85 -2.76 8.66
CA SER A 42 -14.63 -3.74 7.90
C SER A 42 -15.76 -4.36 8.72
N THR A 43 -15.63 -4.37 10.05
CA THR A 43 -16.67 -4.86 10.98
C THR A 43 -17.80 -3.84 11.15
N GLU A 44 -17.54 -2.54 10.97
CA GLU A 44 -18.54 -1.45 11.03
C GLU A 44 -19.19 -1.11 9.67
N GLY A 45 -18.91 -1.87 8.62
CA GLY A 45 -19.62 -1.76 7.33
C GLY A 45 -19.11 -0.66 6.39
N GLY A 46 -17.92 -0.09 6.64
CA GLY A 46 -17.23 0.78 5.68
C GLY A 46 -16.64 -0.04 4.55
N SER A 47 -17.40 -0.32 3.50
CA SER A 47 -16.91 -1.10 2.36
C SER A 47 -15.84 -0.32 1.60
N LEU A 48 -14.72 -0.98 1.28
CA LEU A 48 -13.78 -0.53 0.23
C LEU A 48 -14.48 -0.14 -1.09
N GLY A 49 -15.73 -0.62 -1.30
CA GLY A 49 -16.58 -0.19 -2.40
C GLY A 49 -16.98 1.29 -2.39
N GLU A 50 -16.91 1.99 -1.25
CA GLU A 50 -17.11 3.44 -1.14
C GLU A 50 -15.83 4.24 -1.45
N ILE A 51 -14.65 3.61 -1.37
CA ILE A 51 -13.36 4.12 -1.89
C ILE A 51 -13.31 3.99 -3.43
N GLY A 52 -14.45 3.70 -4.08
CA GLY A 52 -14.63 3.53 -5.52
C GLY A 52 -14.47 4.82 -6.35
N GLY A 53 -13.41 5.57 -6.12
CA GLY A 53 -12.88 6.55 -7.06
C GLY A 53 -12.05 5.88 -8.16
N THR A 54 -11.49 6.69 -9.06
CA THR A 54 -10.50 6.20 -10.03
C THR A 54 -9.28 5.63 -9.31
N ILE A 55 -8.45 4.83 -10.00
CA ILE A 55 -7.20 4.30 -9.41
C ILE A 55 -6.31 5.41 -8.82
N ILE A 56 -6.34 6.60 -9.39
CA ILE A 56 -5.62 7.77 -8.89
C ILE A 56 -6.10 8.17 -7.49
N GLU A 57 -7.41 8.18 -7.26
CA GLU A 57 -8.00 8.49 -5.96
C GLU A 57 -7.69 7.40 -4.93
N LEU A 58 -7.69 6.14 -5.35
CA LEU A 58 -7.28 5.00 -4.52
C LEU A 58 -5.82 5.14 -4.08
N VAL A 59 -4.91 5.44 -5.02
CA VAL A 59 -3.48 5.63 -4.74
C VAL A 59 -3.28 6.81 -3.79
N ARG A 60 -3.98 7.94 -4.00
CA ARG A 60 -3.89 9.09 -3.10
C ARG A 60 -4.31 8.73 -1.68
N GLY A 61 -5.48 8.12 -1.50
CA GLY A 61 -5.96 7.69 -0.19
C GLY A 61 -5.05 6.66 0.49
N ALA A 62 -4.45 5.76 -0.29
CA ALA A 62 -3.46 4.81 0.22
C ALA A 62 -2.20 5.53 0.74
N ARG A 63 -1.69 6.56 0.06
CA ARG A 63 -0.49 7.30 0.53
C ARG A 63 -0.73 7.97 1.87
N GLU A 64 -1.93 8.53 2.05
CA GLU A 64 -2.34 9.16 3.30
C GLU A 64 -2.48 8.14 4.43
N THR A 65 -3.05 6.97 4.13
CA THR A 65 -3.30 5.91 5.12
C THR A 65 -2.02 5.19 5.54
N PHE A 66 -1.11 4.94 4.59
CA PHE A 66 0.12 4.17 4.81
C PHE A 66 1.37 5.05 4.94
N GLY A 67 1.21 6.29 5.37
CA GLY A 67 2.32 7.16 5.74
C GLY A 67 3.14 6.61 6.90
N GLU A 68 4.44 6.95 6.95
CA GLU A 68 5.37 6.41 7.93
C GLU A 68 4.88 6.59 9.38
N GLN A 69 4.28 7.75 9.66
CA GLN A 69 3.75 8.09 10.98
C GLN A 69 2.48 7.31 11.35
N GLN A 70 1.77 6.76 10.36
CA GLN A 70 0.50 6.05 10.55
C GLN A 70 0.72 4.56 10.82
N VAL A 71 1.79 3.99 10.26
CA VAL A 71 2.07 2.55 10.36
C VAL A 71 2.81 2.14 11.64
N GLY A 72 3.50 3.08 12.30
CA GLY A 72 4.12 2.85 13.62
C GLY A 72 4.97 1.58 13.68
N ASP A 73 4.67 0.70 14.64
CA ASP A 73 5.40 -0.56 14.87
C ASP A 73 5.24 -1.59 13.74
N MET A 74 4.25 -1.42 12.86
CA MET A 74 4.06 -2.29 11.69
C MET A 74 5.01 -1.95 10.54
N LYS A 75 5.76 -0.84 10.62
CA LYS A 75 6.67 -0.38 9.56
C LYS A 75 7.52 -1.51 8.93
N PRO A 76 8.14 -2.44 9.68
CA PRO A 76 8.92 -3.52 9.08
C PRO A 76 8.10 -4.45 8.17
N LEU A 77 6.82 -4.68 8.47
CA LEU A 77 5.93 -5.51 7.63
C LEU A 77 5.63 -4.82 6.30
N PHE A 78 5.37 -3.51 6.35
CA PHE A 78 5.15 -2.70 5.15
C PHE A 78 6.41 -2.59 4.30
N VAL A 79 7.59 -2.40 4.92
CA VAL A 79 8.88 -2.44 4.21
C VAL A 79 9.05 -3.76 3.46
N ALA A 80 8.83 -4.90 4.13
CA ALA A 80 8.95 -6.21 3.51
C ALA A 80 7.95 -6.40 2.36
N ASN A 81 6.69 -5.95 2.52
CA ASN A 81 5.66 -6.02 1.49
C ASN A 81 6.06 -5.20 0.25
N TYR A 82 6.41 -3.92 0.42
CA TYR A 82 6.79 -3.03 -0.68
C TYR A 82 8.06 -3.50 -1.41
N ALA A 83 9.07 -3.92 -0.66
CA ALA A 83 10.31 -4.45 -1.23
C ALA A 83 10.05 -5.72 -2.05
N THR A 84 9.16 -6.60 -1.58
CA THR A 84 8.75 -7.81 -2.30
C THR A 84 8.01 -7.44 -3.58
N TYR A 85 6.99 -6.58 -3.51
CA TYR A 85 6.22 -6.14 -4.67
C TYR A 85 7.11 -5.52 -5.76
N LEU A 86 8.01 -4.62 -5.36
CA LEU A 86 8.97 -4.03 -6.29
C LEU A 86 9.86 -5.11 -6.92
N ARG A 87 10.43 -6.02 -6.14
CA ARG A 87 11.30 -7.08 -6.64
C ARG A 87 10.59 -8.01 -7.63
N GLU A 88 9.31 -8.31 -7.42
CA GLU A 88 8.53 -9.18 -8.30
C GLU A 88 8.06 -8.50 -9.59
N HIS A 89 7.93 -7.17 -9.58
CA HIS A 89 7.26 -6.45 -10.69
C HIS A 89 8.12 -5.38 -11.38
N SER A 90 9.32 -5.05 -10.88
CA SER A 90 10.20 -4.04 -11.49
C SER A 90 11.00 -4.54 -12.71
N ASP A 91 11.09 -5.86 -12.90
CA ASP A 91 11.75 -6.49 -14.06
C ASP A 91 10.77 -6.93 -15.19
N SER A 92 9.49 -6.57 -15.10
CA SER A 92 8.44 -6.91 -16.10
C SER A 92 8.08 -5.77 -17.05
#